data_AF-A0A4U6C9W6-F1
#
_entry.id   AF-A0A4U6C9W6-F1
#
_cell.length_a   1.000
_cell.length_b   1.000
_cell.length_c   1.000
_cell.angle_alpha   90.00
_cell.angle_beta   90.00
_cell.angle_gamma   90.00
#
_symmetry.space_group_name_H-M   'P 1'
#
loop_
_entity.id
_entity.type
_entity.pdbx_description
1 polymer ?
#
loop_
_entity_poly.entity_id
_entity_poly.type
_entity_poly.pdbx_seq_one_letter_code
_entity_poly.pdbx_strand_id
1 'polypeptide(L)'
;MKPPVIALLAFGIATPALAEWRLDNGVAIVAPAATNSTMELLAISCGDPYLVEVYSRGGPVRPAEGDHPAKYFHIPGRIEARIDGRTFPLVAAGSGAAAVLFFPGSEMQNGMASVSDDFIETLKAGKNLSLVFDVTPERNEADGSAFETMAEFPLESSAAALDTALAPCRHSASR
;
A
#
# COMPACT_ATOMS: atom_id res chain seq x y z
N MET A 1 0.82 -7.63 64.56
CA MET A 1 -0.11 -8.06 63.49
C MET A 1 0.10 -7.11 62.31
N LYS A 2 0.56 -7.61 61.16
CA LYS A 2 0.95 -6.80 60.00
C LYS A 2 -0.07 -7.08 58.87
N PRO A 3 -0.71 -6.07 58.26
CA PRO A 3 -1.75 -6.31 57.27
C PRO A 3 -1.13 -6.77 55.95
N PRO A 4 -1.82 -7.61 55.15
CA PRO A 4 -1.35 -7.98 53.82
C PRO A 4 -1.62 -6.83 52.84
N VAL A 5 -0.57 -6.42 52.13
CA VAL A 5 -0.67 -5.56 50.95
C VAL A 5 -1.07 -6.45 49.78
N ILE A 6 -2.31 -6.27 49.28
CA ILE A 6 -2.78 -6.90 48.06
C ILE A 6 -2.23 -6.07 46.89
N ALA A 7 -1.23 -6.61 46.19
CA ALA A 7 -0.74 -6.04 44.95
C ALA A 7 -1.70 -6.37 43.81
N LEU A 8 -2.43 -5.37 43.32
CA LEU A 8 -3.24 -5.45 42.11
C LEU A 8 -2.28 -5.44 40.90
N LEU A 9 -2.02 -6.62 40.32
CA LEU A 9 -1.37 -6.74 39.01
C LEU A 9 -2.36 -6.32 37.92
N ALA A 10 -2.27 -5.07 37.50
CA ALA A 10 -2.93 -4.60 36.28
C ALA A 10 -2.19 -5.20 35.07
N PHE A 11 -2.69 -6.32 34.56
CA PHE A 11 -2.32 -6.82 33.24
C PHE A 11 -2.86 -5.84 32.20
N GLY A 12 -2.00 -4.94 31.72
CA GLY A 12 -2.26 -4.14 30.53
C GLY A 12 -2.45 -5.08 29.35
N ILE A 13 -3.66 -5.13 28.83
CA ILE A 13 -3.99 -5.84 27.61
C ILE A 13 -3.33 -5.02 26.49
N ALA A 14 -2.15 -5.45 26.03
CA ALA A 14 -1.57 -4.90 24.82
C ALA A 14 -2.47 -5.32 23.66
N THR A 15 -3.39 -4.44 23.24
CA THR A 15 -4.10 -4.63 21.99
C THR A 15 -3.04 -4.65 20.88
N PRO A 16 -3.00 -5.68 20.02
CA PRO A 16 -2.17 -5.61 18.82
C PRO A 16 -2.58 -4.32 18.11
N ALA A 17 -1.60 -3.52 17.69
CA ALA A 17 -1.87 -2.38 16.83
C ALA A 17 -2.53 -2.95 15.57
N LEU A 18 -3.85 -2.87 15.52
CA LEU A 18 -4.60 -3.29 14.35
C LEU A 18 -4.09 -2.45 13.18
N ALA A 19 -3.86 -3.10 12.04
CA ALA A 19 -3.57 -2.45 10.78
C ALA A 19 -4.79 -1.58 10.44
N GLU A 20 -4.84 -0.38 10.99
CA GLU A 20 -5.95 0.54 10.85
C GLU A 20 -5.51 1.70 9.98
N TRP A 21 -6.45 2.20 9.18
CA TRP A 21 -6.25 3.43 8.45
C TRP A 21 -6.14 4.61 9.41
N ARG A 22 -5.08 5.40 9.25
CA ARG A 22 -4.83 6.60 10.04
C ARG A 22 -4.70 7.79 9.09
N LEU A 23 -5.05 8.96 9.60
CA LEU A 23 -4.83 10.21 8.90
C LEU A 23 -3.64 10.92 9.54
N ASP A 24 -2.65 11.25 8.73
CA ASP A 24 -1.49 12.04 9.14
C ASP A 24 -1.28 13.19 8.15
N ASN A 25 -1.45 14.43 8.61
CA ASN A 25 -1.20 15.65 7.82
C ASN A 25 -1.82 15.64 6.40
N GLY A 26 -3.05 15.13 6.26
CA GLY A 26 -3.75 15.05 4.97
C GLY A 26 -3.40 13.83 4.11
N VAL A 27 -2.66 12.86 4.68
CA VAL A 27 -2.31 11.59 4.06
C VAL A 27 -3.03 10.46 4.79
N ALA A 28 -3.75 9.63 4.06
CA ALA A 28 -4.32 8.39 4.58
C ALA A 28 -3.23 7.30 4.54
N ILE A 29 -2.88 6.75 5.69
CA ILE A 29 -1.80 5.76 5.83
C ILE A 29 -2.31 4.47 6.46
N VAL A 30 -1.77 3.34 6.03
CA VAL A 30 -2.05 2.01 6.60
C VAL A 30 -0.81 1.12 6.52
N ALA A 31 -0.55 0.37 7.58
CA ALA A 31 0.47 -0.68 7.60
C ALA A 31 -0.14 -2.00 7.10
N PRO A 32 0.63 -2.90 6.47
CA PRO A 32 0.10 -4.18 6.05
C PRO A 32 -0.25 -5.06 7.27
N ALA A 33 -1.37 -5.76 7.21
CA ALA A 33 -1.72 -6.80 8.18
C ALA A 33 -0.87 -8.06 8.01
N ALA A 34 -0.46 -8.34 6.77
CA ALA A 34 0.46 -9.43 6.42
C ALA A 34 1.35 -9.01 5.25
N THR A 35 2.61 -9.44 5.25
CA THR A 35 3.55 -9.16 4.16
C THR A 35 4.68 -10.19 4.14
N ASN A 36 5.11 -10.60 2.94
CA ASN A 36 6.36 -11.37 2.74
C ASN A 36 7.48 -10.48 2.18
N SER A 37 7.32 -9.16 2.28
CA SER A 37 8.14 -8.16 1.61
C SER A 37 8.73 -7.13 2.59
N THR A 38 9.53 -6.21 2.06
CA THR A 38 10.02 -5.04 2.79
C THR A 38 8.98 -3.92 2.95
N MET A 39 7.75 -4.05 2.44
CA MET A 39 6.70 -3.04 2.56
C MET A 39 6.31 -2.80 4.02
N GLU A 40 6.26 -1.54 4.43
CA GLU A 40 5.90 -1.12 5.79
C GLU A 40 4.63 -0.26 5.82
N LEU A 41 4.35 0.50 4.76
CA LEU A 41 3.26 1.45 4.76
C LEU A 41 2.76 1.75 3.33
N LEU A 42 1.44 1.82 3.19
CA LEU A 42 0.76 2.41 2.04
C LEU A 42 0.27 3.79 2.45
N ALA A 43 0.57 4.80 1.64
CA ALA A 43 0.13 6.18 1.82
C ALA A 43 -0.66 6.65 0.59
N ILE A 44 -1.79 7.29 0.83
CA ILE A 44 -2.63 7.87 -0.21
C ILE A 44 -2.93 9.32 0.16
N SER A 45 -2.63 10.24 -0.75
CA SER A 45 -2.86 11.66 -0.58
C SER A 45 -3.34 12.32 -1.87
N CYS A 46 -3.79 13.56 -1.74
CA CYS A 46 -4.21 14.36 -2.87
C CYS A 46 -3.01 14.75 -3.76
N GLY A 47 -3.11 14.50 -5.07
CA GLY A 47 -2.09 14.77 -6.08
C GLY A 47 -2.74 15.21 -7.41
N ASP A 48 -2.23 14.72 -8.55
CA ASP A 48 -2.86 14.95 -9.87
C ASP A 48 -3.31 13.63 -10.54
N PRO A 49 -4.53 13.12 -10.25
CA PRO A 49 -5.42 13.56 -9.18
C PRO A 49 -5.09 12.90 -7.83
N TYR A 50 -4.39 11.75 -7.81
CA TYR A 50 -4.08 11.03 -6.58
C TYR A 50 -2.62 10.63 -6.54
N LEU A 51 -2.03 10.71 -5.35
CA LEU A 51 -0.71 10.20 -5.08
C LEU A 51 -0.83 8.94 -4.22
N VAL A 52 -0.32 7.81 -4.74
CA VAL A 52 -0.31 6.52 -4.06
C VAL A 52 1.13 6.09 -3.90
N GLU A 53 1.59 5.92 -2.67
CA GLU A 53 2.98 5.60 -2.34
C GLU A 53 3.07 4.36 -1.48
N VAL A 54 4.05 3.51 -1.78
CA VAL A 54 4.44 2.38 -0.94
C VAL A 54 5.82 2.65 -0.35
N TYR A 55 5.90 2.67 0.97
CA TYR A 55 7.13 2.82 1.72
C TYR A 55 7.65 1.45 2.14
N SER A 56 8.96 1.25 1.99
CA SER A 56 9.61 -0.02 2.30
C SER A 56 10.91 0.14 3.06
N ARG A 57 11.20 -0.84 3.92
CA ARG A 57 12.41 -0.88 4.74
C ARG A 57 13.65 -1.06 3.88
N GLY A 58 14.63 -0.19 4.06
CA GLY A 58 15.97 -0.36 3.51
C GLY A 58 16.06 -0.23 1.99
N GLY A 59 15.12 0.47 1.33
CA GLY A 59 15.14 0.75 -0.11
C GLY A 59 13.85 0.34 -0.79
N PRO A 60 13.87 -0.09 -2.07
CA PRO A 60 12.68 -0.46 -2.82
C PRO A 60 12.02 -1.74 -2.28
N VAL A 61 10.80 -2.02 -2.75
CA VAL A 61 10.05 -3.23 -2.41
C VAL A 61 10.82 -4.45 -2.88
N ARG A 62 11.09 -5.36 -1.94
CA ARG A 62 11.84 -6.60 -2.13
C ARG A 62 11.24 -7.69 -1.25
N PRO A 63 11.53 -8.98 -1.49
CA PRO A 63 11.25 -10.04 -0.53
C PRO A 63 11.82 -9.68 0.86
N ALA A 64 11.12 -10.07 1.92
CA ALA A 64 11.54 -9.78 3.29
C ALA A 64 12.86 -10.46 3.65
N GLU A 65 13.17 -11.57 2.99
CA GLU A 65 14.39 -12.33 3.14
C GLU A 65 15.19 -12.35 1.84
N GLY A 66 16.51 -12.32 1.96
CA GLY A 66 17.44 -12.31 0.82
C GLY A 66 17.73 -10.91 0.27
N ASP A 67 18.78 -10.83 -0.53
CA ASP A 67 19.14 -9.60 -1.25
C ASP A 67 18.83 -9.79 -2.75
N HIS A 68 17.66 -9.29 -3.14
CA HIS A 68 17.17 -9.39 -4.51
C HIS A 68 17.11 -8.01 -5.16
N PRO A 69 17.53 -7.86 -6.43
CA PRO A 69 17.41 -6.59 -7.12
C PRO A 69 15.94 -6.27 -7.41
N ALA A 70 15.53 -5.02 -7.17
CA ALA A 70 14.19 -4.53 -7.53
C ALA A 70 14.19 -4.02 -8.98
N LYS A 71 13.72 -4.85 -9.93
CA LYS A 71 13.74 -4.53 -11.37
C LYS A 71 12.35 -4.34 -11.98
N TYR A 72 11.41 -3.78 -11.24
CA TYR A 72 10.00 -3.61 -11.66
C TYR A 72 9.62 -2.17 -12.06
N PHE A 73 10.46 -1.19 -11.75
CA PHE A 73 10.16 0.23 -12.02
C PHE A 73 9.96 0.48 -13.51
N HIS A 74 8.94 1.29 -13.83
CA HIS A 74 8.57 1.67 -15.20
C HIS A 74 8.21 0.50 -16.14
N ILE A 75 7.93 -0.71 -15.60
CA ILE A 75 7.57 -1.89 -16.40
C ILE A 75 6.11 -2.28 -16.11
N PRO A 76 5.19 -2.11 -17.09
CA PRO A 76 3.81 -2.57 -16.96
C PRO A 76 3.70 -4.08 -16.70
N GLY A 77 2.67 -4.45 -15.92
CA GLY A 77 2.35 -5.85 -15.63
C GLY A 77 3.23 -6.49 -14.56
N ARG A 78 4.06 -5.72 -13.86
CA ARG A 78 4.86 -6.19 -12.71
C ARG A 78 4.21 -5.93 -11.37
N ILE A 79 3.23 -5.02 -11.33
CA ILE A 79 2.55 -4.65 -10.09
C ILE A 79 1.05 -4.79 -10.32
N GLU A 80 0.37 -5.40 -9.36
CA GLU A 80 -1.07 -5.51 -9.34
C GLU A 80 -1.59 -5.08 -7.96
N ALA A 81 -2.65 -4.28 -7.96
CA ALA A 81 -3.51 -4.13 -6.80
C ALA A 81 -4.74 -5.02 -6.99
N ARG A 82 -5.01 -5.89 -6.01
CA ARG A 82 -6.17 -6.78 -6.00
C ARG A 82 -7.07 -6.37 -4.84
N ILE A 83 -8.26 -5.84 -5.14
CA ILE A 83 -9.23 -5.40 -4.14
C ILE A 83 -10.47 -6.29 -4.24
N ASP A 84 -10.72 -7.11 -3.22
CA ASP A 84 -11.85 -8.06 -3.17
C ASP A 84 -12.05 -8.87 -4.48
N GLY A 85 -10.95 -9.25 -5.14
CA GLY A 85 -10.95 -10.01 -6.39
C GLY A 85 -10.97 -9.18 -7.68
N ARG A 86 -11.08 -7.84 -7.61
CA ARG A 86 -10.86 -6.94 -8.76
C ARG A 86 -9.37 -6.61 -8.88
N THR A 87 -8.81 -6.80 -10.07
CA THR A 87 -7.39 -6.51 -10.34
C THR A 87 -7.23 -5.18 -11.07
N PHE A 88 -6.32 -4.35 -10.56
CA PHE A 88 -5.88 -3.10 -11.16
C PHE A 88 -4.39 -3.21 -11.50
N PRO A 89 -4.01 -3.18 -12.79
CA PRO A 89 -2.60 -3.19 -13.16
C PRO A 89 -1.95 -1.86 -12.77
N LEU A 90 -0.73 -1.93 -12.25
CA LEU A 90 0.02 -0.77 -11.78
C LEU A 90 1.43 -0.74 -12.40
N VAL A 91 2.01 0.45 -12.38
CA VAL A 91 3.42 0.74 -12.70
C VAL A 91 3.99 1.57 -11.57
N ALA A 92 5.26 1.35 -11.21
CA ALA A 92 5.93 2.17 -10.20
C ALA A 92 6.97 3.11 -10.83
N ALA A 93 7.04 4.33 -10.30
CA ALA A 93 8.24 5.16 -10.39
C ALA A 93 9.01 5.10 -9.07
N GLY A 94 10.34 5.04 -9.15
CA GLY A 94 11.20 4.96 -7.97
C GLY A 94 11.51 6.33 -7.38
N SER A 95 11.46 6.45 -6.06
CA SER A 95 11.89 7.63 -5.30
C SER A 95 12.53 7.20 -3.97
N GLY A 96 13.78 6.74 -4.01
CA GLY A 96 14.57 6.45 -2.80
C GLY A 96 13.94 5.39 -1.88
N ALA A 97 13.27 5.84 -0.81
CA ALA A 97 12.61 5.00 0.19
C ALA A 97 11.13 4.66 -0.13
N ALA A 98 10.57 5.23 -1.21
CA ALA A 98 9.18 4.99 -1.62
C ALA A 98 9.08 4.64 -3.12
N ALA A 99 8.08 3.84 -3.46
CA ALA A 99 7.62 3.61 -4.82
C ALA A 99 6.29 4.33 -5.02
N VAL A 100 6.22 5.20 -6.02
CA VAL A 100 4.98 5.89 -6.40
C VAL A 100 4.24 5.05 -7.43
N LEU A 101 2.98 4.74 -7.19
CA LEU A 101 2.16 3.86 -8.01
C LEU A 101 1.28 4.65 -8.99
N PHE A 102 1.27 4.18 -10.24
CA PHE A 102 0.54 4.74 -11.37
C PHE A 102 -0.22 3.63 -12.08
N PHE A 103 -1.18 3.99 -12.91
CA PHE A 103 -1.71 3.09 -13.94
C PHE A 103 -0.81 3.04 -15.16
N PRO A 104 -0.84 1.95 -15.95
CA PRO A 104 -0.22 1.93 -17.26
C PRO A 104 -0.78 3.06 -18.14
N GLY A 105 0.12 3.93 -18.62
CA GLY A 105 -0.20 5.06 -19.48
C GLY A 105 0.24 4.87 -20.92
N SER A 106 -0.07 5.85 -21.77
CA SER A 106 0.46 5.90 -23.14
C SER A 106 1.91 6.38 -23.18
N GLU A 107 2.57 6.24 -24.33
CA GLU A 107 3.94 6.77 -24.51
C GLU A 107 4.03 8.29 -24.27
N MET A 108 2.99 9.05 -24.63
CA MET A 108 2.93 10.49 -24.33
C MET A 108 2.91 10.80 -22.83
N GLN A 109 2.55 9.82 -22.01
CA GLN A 109 2.55 9.89 -20.54
C GLN A 109 3.78 9.17 -19.95
N ASN A 110 4.81 8.90 -20.76
CA ASN A 110 5.96 8.08 -20.38
C ASN A 110 5.56 6.70 -19.81
N GLY A 111 4.44 6.13 -20.27
CA GLY A 111 3.94 4.84 -19.81
C GLY A 111 3.26 4.87 -18.43
N MET A 112 3.03 6.03 -17.82
CA MET A 112 2.45 6.17 -16.48
C MET A 112 1.28 7.15 -16.50
N ALA A 113 0.06 6.63 -16.31
CA ALA A 113 -1.15 7.41 -16.15
C ALA A 113 -1.50 7.54 -14.67
N SER A 114 -2.20 8.62 -14.30
CA SER A 114 -2.64 8.78 -12.92
C SER A 114 -3.65 7.72 -12.51
N VAL A 115 -3.68 7.43 -11.21
CA VAL A 115 -4.67 6.52 -10.60
C VAL A 115 -6.07 7.11 -10.76
N SER A 116 -7.07 6.27 -11.07
CA SER A 116 -8.44 6.71 -11.35
C SER A 116 -9.33 6.80 -10.10
N ASP A 117 -10.45 7.51 -10.23
CA ASP A 117 -11.52 7.53 -9.22
C ASP A 117 -12.08 6.14 -8.92
N ASP A 118 -12.22 5.27 -9.93
CA ASP A 118 -12.73 3.90 -9.74
C ASP A 118 -11.83 3.10 -8.79
N PHE A 119 -10.51 3.29 -8.85
CA PHE A 119 -9.60 2.66 -7.90
C PHE A 119 -9.82 3.16 -6.47
N ILE A 120 -9.91 4.47 -6.29
CA ILE A 120 -10.14 5.09 -4.98
C ILE A 120 -11.49 4.65 -4.39
N GLU A 121 -12.57 4.69 -5.17
CA GLU A 121 -13.88 4.26 -4.69
C GLU A 121 -13.91 2.76 -4.41
N THR A 122 -13.15 1.95 -5.15
CA THR A 122 -12.99 0.52 -4.83
C THR A 122 -12.22 0.31 -3.53
N LEU A 123 -11.18 1.10 -3.22
CA LEU A 123 -10.48 1.05 -1.93
C LEU A 123 -11.39 1.43 -0.77
N LYS A 124 -12.26 2.42 -0.95
CA LYS A 124 -13.21 2.88 0.07
C LYS A 124 -14.30 1.86 0.37
N ALA A 125 -14.77 1.13 -0.65
CA ALA A 125 -15.85 0.16 -0.52
C ALA A 125 -15.37 -1.26 -0.21
N GLY A 126 -14.10 -1.56 -0.49
CA GLY A 126 -13.53 -2.90 -0.34
C GLY A 126 -13.26 -3.30 1.11
N LYS A 127 -12.85 -4.57 1.28
CA LYS A 127 -12.47 -5.14 2.58
C LYS A 127 -10.99 -5.44 2.67
N ASN A 128 -10.38 -5.89 1.59
CA ASN A 128 -8.96 -6.20 1.56
C ASN A 128 -8.30 -5.72 0.27
N LEU A 129 -7.13 -5.12 0.39
CA LEU A 129 -6.22 -4.80 -0.70
C LEU A 129 -5.00 -5.72 -0.60
N SER A 130 -4.67 -6.43 -1.68
CA SER A 130 -3.38 -7.08 -1.85
C SER A 130 -2.56 -6.32 -2.89
N LEU A 131 -1.36 -5.89 -2.53
CA LEU A 131 -0.37 -5.37 -3.47
C LEU A 131 0.64 -6.46 -3.78
N VAL A 132 0.74 -6.83 -5.05
CA VAL A 132 1.65 -7.87 -5.54
C VAL A 132 2.69 -7.22 -6.45
N PHE A 133 3.97 -7.48 -6.19
CA PHE A 133 5.07 -7.08 -7.07
C PHE A 133 5.84 -8.31 -7.53
N ASP A 134 5.98 -8.47 -8.83
CA ASP A 134 6.99 -9.31 -9.45
C ASP A 134 8.27 -8.49 -9.58
N VAL A 135 9.24 -8.75 -8.69
CA VAL A 135 10.48 -7.97 -8.60
C VAL A 135 11.56 -8.43 -9.58
N THR A 136 11.35 -9.53 -10.31
CA THR A 136 12.35 -10.13 -11.19
C THR A 136 12.09 -9.90 -12.68
N PRO A 137 13.13 -9.84 -13.52
CA PRO A 137 12.98 -9.58 -14.95
C PRO A 137 12.46 -10.80 -15.74
N GLU A 138 12.74 -12.02 -15.28
CA GLU A 138 12.37 -13.27 -15.96
C GLU A 138 11.02 -13.77 -15.42
N ARG A 139 9.99 -13.78 -16.26
CA ARG A 139 8.73 -14.45 -15.92
C ARG A 139 8.99 -15.96 -15.93
N ASN A 140 9.01 -16.60 -14.77
CA ASN A 140 9.12 -18.05 -14.70
C ASN A 140 7.74 -18.66 -15.01
N GLU A 141 7.54 -19.12 -16.25
CA GLU A 141 6.26 -19.67 -16.71
C GLU A 141 5.94 -21.08 -16.17
N ALA A 142 6.87 -21.71 -15.41
CA ALA A 142 6.76 -23.10 -14.98
C ALA A 142 5.98 -23.31 -13.67
N ASP A 143 5.83 -22.28 -12.84
CA ASP A 143 5.36 -22.41 -11.44
C ASP A 143 4.63 -21.17 -10.89
N GLY A 144 4.47 -20.09 -11.66
CA GLY A 144 3.75 -18.91 -11.18
C GLY A 144 4.55 -18.02 -10.21
N SER A 145 5.89 -18.09 -10.30
CA SER A 145 6.90 -17.16 -9.74
C SER A 145 7.20 -17.20 -8.22
N ALA A 146 8.49 -17.41 -7.91
CA ALA A 146 9.09 -17.47 -6.57
C ALA A 146 9.55 -16.11 -6.00
N PHE A 147 9.32 -15.00 -6.71
CA PHE A 147 9.72 -13.65 -6.29
C PHE A 147 8.55 -12.66 -6.25
N GLU A 148 7.33 -13.19 -6.19
CA GLU A 148 6.14 -12.42 -5.89
C GLU A 148 6.23 -11.93 -4.45
N THR A 149 6.45 -10.63 -4.30
CA THR A 149 6.25 -9.97 -3.03
C THR A 149 4.79 -9.59 -2.92
N MET A 150 4.24 -9.71 -1.73
CA MET A 150 2.86 -9.43 -1.42
C MET A 150 2.78 -8.68 -0.09
N ALA A 151 1.88 -7.71 -0.03
CA ALA A 151 1.41 -7.12 1.21
C ALA A 151 -0.12 -7.01 1.18
N GLU A 152 -0.76 -7.40 2.28
CA GLU A 152 -2.21 -7.32 2.47
C GLU A 152 -2.53 -6.18 3.42
N PHE A 153 -3.45 -5.32 3.01
CA PHE A 153 -3.90 -4.15 3.74
C PHE A 153 -5.41 -4.28 3.97
N PRO A 154 -5.86 -4.28 5.24
CA PRO A 154 -7.28 -4.20 5.54
C PRO A 154 -7.82 -2.87 5.03
N LEU A 155 -9.04 -2.89 4.49
CA LEU A 155 -9.75 -1.71 4.02
C LEU A 155 -10.89 -1.31 4.95
N GLU A 156 -11.07 -2.01 6.07
CA GLU A 156 -11.95 -1.56 7.14
C GLU A 156 -11.57 -0.14 7.57
N SER A 157 -12.56 0.76 7.55
CA SER A 157 -12.41 2.17 7.90
C SER A 157 -11.57 3.01 6.91
N SER A 158 -11.16 2.45 5.76
CA SER A 158 -10.44 3.19 4.72
C SER A 158 -11.24 4.40 4.22
N ALA A 159 -12.56 4.24 4.09
CA ALA A 159 -13.46 5.26 3.54
C ALA A 159 -13.32 6.62 4.23
N ALA A 160 -13.38 6.64 5.57
CA ALA A 160 -13.31 7.88 6.34
C ALA A 160 -11.95 8.57 6.22
N ALA A 161 -10.86 7.78 6.25
CA ALA A 161 -9.50 8.29 6.11
C ALA A 161 -9.26 8.86 4.70
N LEU A 162 -9.65 8.10 3.66
CA LEU A 162 -9.51 8.48 2.26
C LEU A 162 -10.38 9.68 1.90
N ASP A 163 -11.63 9.73 2.34
CA ASP A 163 -12.51 10.89 2.09
C ASP A 163 -11.92 12.19 2.68
N THR A 164 -11.28 12.09 3.84
CA THR A 164 -10.64 13.25 4.47
C THR A 164 -9.34 13.64 3.75
N ALA A 165 -8.46 12.67 3.46
CA ALA A 165 -7.18 12.91 2.78
C ALA A 165 -7.37 13.47 1.36
N LEU A 166 -8.41 13.03 0.66
CA LEU A 166 -8.65 13.36 -0.75
C LEU A 166 -9.62 14.53 -0.97
N ALA A 167 -10.19 15.09 0.10
CA ALA A 167 -11.06 16.26 0.03
C ALA A 167 -10.49 17.43 -0.79
N PRO A 168 -9.17 17.77 -0.72
CA PRO A 168 -8.62 18.87 -1.50
C PRO A 168 -8.68 18.65 -3.03
N CYS A 169 -8.59 17.40 -3.49
CA CYS A 169 -8.56 17.07 -4.92
C CYS A 169 -9.92 17.24 -5.59
N ARG A 170 -11.00 17.02 -4.84
CA ARG A 170 -12.38 17.23 -5.30
C ARG A 170 -12.70 18.71 -5.58
N HIS A 171 -12.00 19.64 -4.92
CA HIS A 171 -12.20 21.08 -5.11
C HIS A 171 -11.37 21.67 -6.26
N SER A 172 -10.37 20.93 -6.75
CA SER A 172 -9.53 21.34 -7.87
C SER A 172 -10.12 20.95 -9.23
N ALA A 173 -10.92 19.88 -9.29
CA ALA A 173 -11.58 19.42 -10.51
C ALA A 173 -12.78 20.29 -10.98
N SER A 174 -13.19 21.28 -10.18
CA SER A 174 -14.33 22.16 -10.46
C SER A 174 -13.93 23.58 -10.92
N ARG A 175 -12.68 23.78 -11.35
CA ARG A 175 -12.18 25.02 -11.97
C ARG A 175 -11.68 24.74 -13.37
#